data_AF-K2NPJ0-F1
#
_entry.id   AF-K2NPJ0-F1
#
_cell.length_a   1.000
_cell.length_b   1.000
_cell.length_c   1.000
_cell.angle_alpha   90.00
_cell.angle_beta   90.00
_cell.angle_gamma   90.00
#
_symmetry.space_group_name_H-M   'P 1'
#
loop_
_entity.id
_entity.type
_entity.pdbx_description
1 polymer ?
#
loop_
_entity_poly.entity_id
_entity_poly.type
_entity_poly.pdbx_seq_one_letter_code
_entity_poly.pdbx_strand_id
1 'polypeptide(L)'
;MAEVGVRSGFITAKIGGVENDNNRDVILVTLPVYAEDNEKGVLHLWLTDNTHIVDIGPVYGNDDAAASSLLYKGGDGNNNNKEELIALYEKRKGNEEKPSPSMASVLLTTQLERVKDVLKTWKEVDKRVSQLCPSSAVEGASPGTACSTNFNITDGLVGFLSGKFSETTWRDEYLGVNATVRDGTAAATVAAATKATKASEGVTFRGAWAEWPVGKQGENQLYHFANYNFTLVATVSIDGEPTQEGSIPLMGVKMNGDEKTVLLGLSYNKKKICGRYCAV
;
A
#
# COMPACT_ATOMS: atom_id res chain seq x y z
N MET A 1 -23.79 -0.02 -17.88
CA MET A 1 -23.92 1.39 -17.46
C MET A 1 -22.66 2.10 -17.91
N ALA A 2 -22.76 3.29 -18.50
CA ALA A 2 -21.57 4.09 -18.74
C ALA A 2 -21.10 4.61 -17.38
N GLU A 3 -19.94 4.17 -16.90
CA GLU A 3 -19.28 4.80 -15.76
C GLU A 3 -18.99 6.25 -16.13
N VAL A 4 -19.70 7.18 -15.51
CA VAL A 4 -19.45 8.60 -15.69
C VAL A 4 -18.35 8.98 -14.71
N GLY A 5 -17.14 9.18 -15.23
CA GLY A 5 -16.03 9.68 -14.43
C GLY A 5 -16.38 10.99 -13.73
N VAL A 6 -15.99 11.12 -12.47
CA VAL A 6 -16.19 12.33 -11.67
C VAL A 6 -14.93 13.19 -11.73
N ARG A 7 -15.08 14.51 -11.87
CA ARG A 7 -13.93 15.42 -11.85
C ARG A 7 -13.30 15.45 -10.45
N SER A 8 -12.05 15.02 -10.37
CA SER A 8 -11.28 15.00 -9.12
C SER A 8 -10.54 16.30 -8.84
N GLY A 9 -10.42 16.63 -7.56
CA GLY A 9 -9.41 17.56 -7.08
C GLY A 9 -8.06 16.88 -7.13
N PHE A 10 -7.06 17.55 -7.70
CA PHE A 10 -5.70 17.04 -7.83
C PHE A 10 -4.73 18.20 -7.63
N ILE A 11 -3.86 18.10 -6.63
CA ILE A 11 -2.84 19.10 -6.36
C ILE A 11 -1.51 18.44 -6.01
N THR A 12 -0.43 19.13 -6.32
CA THR A 12 0.91 18.85 -5.77
C THR A 12 1.17 19.78 -4.59
N ALA A 13 1.77 19.28 -3.52
CA ALA A 13 2.11 20.07 -2.34
C ALA A 13 3.45 19.62 -1.74
N LYS A 14 4.11 20.54 -1.02
CA LYS A 14 5.25 20.23 -0.16
C LYS A 14 4.79 20.23 1.28
N ILE A 15 4.71 19.05 1.88
CA ILE A 15 4.18 18.86 3.24
C ILE A 15 5.21 18.12 4.10
N GLY A 16 5.45 18.61 5.31
CA GLY A 16 6.31 17.96 6.30
C GLY A 16 5.49 17.11 7.28
N GLY A 17 6.04 15.95 7.70
CA GLY A 17 5.44 15.10 8.73
C GLY A 17 5.86 15.47 10.17
N VAL A 18 6.85 16.33 10.33
CA VAL A 18 7.39 16.81 11.62
C VAL A 18 7.79 18.28 11.46
N GLU A 19 7.61 19.09 12.52
CA GLU A 19 8.08 20.48 12.54
C GLU A 19 9.60 20.54 12.32
N ASN A 20 10.05 21.41 11.41
CA ASN A 20 11.46 21.65 11.05
C ASN A 20 12.18 20.52 10.29
N ASP A 21 11.43 19.66 9.61
CA ASP A 21 11.96 18.62 8.73
C ASP A 21 11.89 19.01 7.24
N ASN A 22 12.57 18.26 6.38
CA ASN A 22 12.44 18.45 4.93
C ASN A 22 11.03 18.03 4.48
N ASN A 23 10.32 18.95 3.83
CA ASN A 23 9.03 18.66 3.23
C ASN A 23 9.17 17.61 2.11
N ARG A 24 8.22 16.68 2.03
CA ARG A 24 8.11 15.72 0.92
C ARG A 24 7.21 16.32 -0.16
N ASP A 25 7.63 16.17 -1.42
CA ASP A 25 6.76 16.44 -2.56
C ASP A 25 5.70 15.35 -2.65
N VAL A 26 4.43 15.73 -2.57
CA VAL A 26 3.30 14.82 -2.56
C VAL A 26 2.23 15.28 -3.53
N ILE A 27 1.39 14.33 -3.93
CA ILE A 27 0.16 14.53 -4.67
C ILE A 27 -0.99 14.19 -3.73
N LEU A 28 -1.96 15.11 -3.66
CA LEU A 28 -3.24 14.88 -3.01
C LEU A 28 -4.32 14.81 -4.09
N VAL A 29 -5.13 13.76 -4.04
CA VAL A 29 -6.23 13.56 -4.99
C VAL A 29 -7.51 13.20 -4.26
N THR A 30 -8.64 13.71 -4.73
CA THR A 30 -9.97 13.27 -4.27
C THR A 30 -10.60 12.32 -5.26
N LEU A 31 -10.94 11.12 -4.81
CA LEU A 31 -11.54 10.08 -5.65
C LEU A 31 -12.80 9.53 -4.97
N PRO A 32 -13.85 9.20 -5.73
CA PRO A 32 -14.98 8.46 -5.20
C PRO A 32 -14.53 7.06 -4.78
N VAL A 33 -15.10 6.57 -3.68
CA VAL A 33 -15.00 5.19 -3.23
C VAL A 33 -16.42 4.65 -3.08
N TYR A 34 -16.76 3.61 -3.81
CA TYR A 34 -18.09 3.00 -3.78
C TYR A 34 -18.07 1.78 -2.87
N ALA A 35 -19.07 1.65 -1.99
CA ALA A 35 -19.28 0.42 -1.25
C ALA A 35 -19.97 -0.61 -2.16
N GLU A 36 -19.67 -1.90 -2.00
CA GLU A 36 -20.17 -2.96 -2.90
C GLU A 36 -21.69 -2.97 -3.09
N ASP A 37 -22.44 -2.58 -2.05
CA ASP A 37 -23.92 -2.55 -2.05
C ASP A 37 -24.52 -1.13 -2.18
N ASN A 38 -23.70 -0.11 -2.48
CA ASN A 38 -24.16 1.27 -2.53
C ASN A 38 -23.81 1.93 -3.86
N GLU A 39 -24.83 2.39 -4.58
CA GLU A 39 -24.65 3.17 -5.80
C GLU A 39 -24.05 4.57 -5.52
N LYS A 40 -24.06 5.01 -4.25
CA LYS A 40 -23.46 6.28 -3.85
C LYS A 40 -21.98 6.12 -3.53
N GLY A 41 -21.16 6.91 -4.21
CA GLY A 41 -19.74 7.03 -3.91
C GLY A 41 -19.52 7.98 -2.75
N VAL A 42 -18.56 7.68 -1.89
CA VAL A 42 -18.06 8.63 -0.88
C VAL A 42 -16.77 9.24 -1.39
N LEU A 43 -16.66 10.57 -1.34
CA LEU A 43 -15.43 11.24 -1.76
C LEU A 43 -14.33 11.04 -0.70
N HIS A 44 -13.23 10.37 -1.08
CA HIS A 44 -12.07 10.14 -0.21
C HIS A 44 -10.90 11.02 -0.64
N LEU A 45 -10.06 11.38 0.33
CA LEU A 45 -8.76 12.00 0.10
C LEU A 45 -7.70 10.91 0.05
N TRP A 46 -6.90 10.92 -1.01
CA TRP A 46 -5.78 10.02 -1.20
C TRP A 46 -4.48 10.79 -1.24
N LEU A 47 -3.44 10.19 -0.67
CA LEU A 47 -2.08 10.71 -0.63
C LEU A 47 -1.15 9.80 -1.43
N THR A 48 -0.29 10.39 -2.26
CA THR A 48 0.81 9.66 -2.89
C THR A 48 2.06 10.52 -3.05
N ASP A 49 3.23 9.91 -2.96
CA ASP A 49 4.52 10.49 -3.34
C ASP A 49 5.01 9.95 -4.70
N ASN A 50 4.08 9.51 -5.55
CA ASN A 50 4.30 8.80 -6.82
C ASN A 50 4.81 7.36 -6.68
N THR A 51 4.99 6.86 -5.45
CA THR A 51 5.41 5.47 -5.18
C THR A 51 4.41 4.78 -4.25
N HIS A 52 4.20 5.35 -3.07
CA HIS A 52 3.23 4.90 -2.07
C HIS A 52 1.89 5.56 -2.32
N ILE A 53 0.80 4.84 -2.06
CA ILE A 53 -0.57 5.37 -2.16
C ILE A 53 -1.32 4.97 -0.90
N VAL A 54 -1.94 5.95 -0.22
CA VAL A 54 -2.69 5.73 1.02
C VAL A 54 -4.02 6.45 0.95
N ASP A 55 -5.09 5.75 1.32
CA ASP A 55 -6.40 6.36 1.59
C ASP A 55 -6.34 7.07 2.96
N ILE A 56 -6.43 8.40 2.95
CA ILE A 56 -6.48 9.21 4.17
C ILE A 56 -7.88 9.15 4.81
N GLY A 57 -8.88 8.86 3.99
CA GLY A 57 -10.27 8.67 4.37
C GLY A 57 -11.22 9.72 3.77
N PRO A 58 -12.49 9.68 4.19
CA PRO A 58 -13.54 10.49 3.59
C PRO A 58 -13.33 11.99 3.82
N VAL A 59 -13.66 12.79 2.80
CA VAL A 59 -13.59 14.26 2.81
C VAL A 59 -14.76 14.85 3.59
N TYR A 60 -15.98 14.33 3.44
CA TYR A 60 -17.17 14.68 4.21
C TYR A 60 -18.41 13.87 3.80
N GLY A 61 -19.32 13.60 4.75
CA GLY A 61 -20.78 13.53 4.53
C GLY A 61 -21.39 12.32 3.81
N ASN A 62 -22.71 12.17 3.97
CA ASN A 62 -23.54 11.13 3.36
C ASN A 62 -24.02 11.52 1.93
N ASP A 63 -23.35 12.50 1.33
CA ASP A 63 -23.62 13.02 -0.02
C ASP A 63 -22.94 12.12 -1.05
N ASP A 64 -23.52 12.01 -2.24
CA ASP A 64 -22.95 11.20 -3.32
C ASP A 64 -21.72 11.89 -3.93
N ALA A 65 -20.76 11.11 -4.41
CA ALA A 65 -19.52 11.61 -4.93
C ALA A 65 -19.75 12.48 -6.18
N ALA A 66 -19.09 13.64 -6.18
CA ALA A 66 -19.29 14.67 -7.18
C ALA A 66 -17.99 15.43 -7.47
N ALA A 67 -18.06 16.36 -8.41
CA ALA A 67 -16.88 17.10 -8.81
C ALA A 67 -16.25 17.83 -7.62
N SER A 68 -14.93 17.80 -7.53
CA SER A 68 -14.19 18.37 -6.41
C SER A 68 -12.94 19.12 -6.86
N SER A 69 -12.44 19.97 -5.97
CA SER A 69 -11.19 20.71 -6.08
C SER A 69 -10.53 20.77 -4.72
N LEU A 70 -9.20 20.72 -4.71
CA LEU A 70 -8.39 20.85 -3.50
C LEU A 70 -7.63 22.17 -3.53
N LEU A 71 -7.43 22.75 -2.35
CA LEU A 71 -6.54 23.87 -2.12
C LEU A 71 -5.71 23.59 -0.89
N TYR A 72 -4.39 23.56 -1.07
CA TYR A 72 -3.44 23.55 0.03
C TYR A 72 -2.83 24.94 0.19
N LYS A 73 -2.91 25.47 1.40
CA LYS A 73 -2.27 26.72 1.78
C LYS A 73 -1.15 26.39 2.75
N GLY A 74 0.09 26.56 2.30
CA GLY A 74 1.27 26.40 3.14
C GLY A 74 1.32 27.45 4.26
N GLY A 75 1.94 27.10 5.38
CA GLY A 75 2.23 28.05 6.45
C GLY A 75 3.38 28.99 6.05
N ASP A 76 3.29 30.26 6.43
CA ASP A 76 4.38 31.22 6.27
C ASP A 76 5.22 31.24 7.54
N GLY A 77 6.51 30.91 7.47
CA GLY A 77 7.41 30.84 8.64
C GLY A 77 7.56 32.15 9.44
N ASN A 78 7.03 33.27 8.95
CA ASN A 78 7.11 34.60 9.58
C ASN A 78 5.79 35.12 10.18
N ASN A 79 4.65 34.49 9.87
CA ASN A 79 3.33 34.90 10.37
C ASN A 79 2.64 33.64 10.86
N ASN A 80 1.94 33.66 12.00
CA ASN A 80 1.24 32.51 12.63
C ASN A 80 0.14 31.81 11.77
N ASN A 81 0.21 31.88 10.45
CA ASN A 81 -0.59 31.18 9.46
C ASN A 81 -0.27 29.68 9.53
N LYS A 82 -1.25 28.93 10.01
CA LYS A 82 -1.23 27.46 10.02
C LYS A 82 -1.45 26.94 8.61
N GLU A 83 -0.87 25.77 8.33
CA GLU A 83 -1.15 25.03 7.10
C GLU A 83 -2.63 24.63 7.07
N GLU A 84 -3.28 24.82 5.93
CA GLU A 84 -4.71 24.54 5.74
C GLU A 84 -4.90 23.74 4.46
N LEU A 85 -5.68 22.65 4.56
CA LEU A 85 -6.15 21.89 3.41
C LEU A 85 -7.66 22.06 3.30
N ILE A 86 -8.13 22.51 2.15
CA ILE A 86 -9.54 22.78 1.91
C ILE A 86 -9.99 21.96 0.70
N ALA A 87 -11.13 21.29 0.85
CA ALA A 87 -11.84 20.70 -0.28
C ALA A 87 -13.07 21.55 -0.61
N LEU A 88 -13.26 21.79 -1.90
CA LEU A 88 -14.48 22.36 -2.47
C LEU A 88 -15.13 21.27 -3.33
N TYR A 89 -16.39 20.92 -3.08
CA TYR A 89 -17.09 19.88 -3.84
C TYR A 89 -18.55 20.23 -4.11
N GLU A 90 -19.08 19.68 -5.19
CA GLU A 90 -20.51 19.74 -5.53
C GLU A 90 -21.31 18.85 -4.58
N LYS A 91 -22.41 19.34 -4.03
CA LYS A 91 -23.34 18.49 -3.28
C LYS A 91 -24.33 17.84 -4.24
N ARG A 92 -24.34 16.50 -4.27
CA ARG A 92 -25.36 15.72 -4.95
C ARG A 92 -26.20 14.95 -3.94
N LYS A 93 -27.50 15.22 -3.93
CA LYS A 93 -28.48 14.36 -3.26
C LYS A 93 -28.96 13.32 -4.26
N GLY A 94 -28.79 12.04 -3.93
CA GLY A 94 -29.22 10.94 -4.80
C GLY A 94 -30.71 11.02 -5.16
N ASN A 95 -31.03 10.70 -6.42
CA ASN A 95 -32.36 10.66 -7.04
C ASN A 95 -33.13 11.97 -7.31
N GLU A 96 -32.50 13.15 -7.23
CA GLU A 96 -33.13 14.37 -7.76
C GLU A 96 -32.81 14.53 -9.26
N GLU A 97 -33.85 14.54 -10.11
CA GLU A 97 -33.74 14.63 -11.58
C GLU A 97 -33.00 15.89 -12.09
N LYS A 98 -32.80 16.90 -11.23
CA LYS A 98 -31.99 18.10 -11.46
C LYS A 98 -31.60 18.72 -10.11
N PRO A 99 -30.48 18.32 -9.48
CA PRO A 99 -30.04 19.01 -8.28
C PRO A 99 -29.59 20.40 -8.70
N SER A 100 -30.05 21.44 -8.00
CA SER A 100 -29.46 22.77 -8.14
C SER A 100 -28.00 22.67 -7.70
N PRO A 101 -27.02 23.08 -8.53
CA PRO A 101 -25.60 22.93 -8.20
C PRO A 101 -25.30 23.78 -6.96
N SER A 102 -25.20 23.11 -5.81
CA SER A 102 -24.76 23.73 -4.57
C SER A 102 -23.36 23.25 -4.24
N MET A 103 -22.50 24.17 -3.82
CA MET A 103 -21.11 23.89 -3.51
C MET A 103 -20.92 23.86 -2.00
N ALA A 104 -20.09 22.95 -1.51
CA ALA A 104 -19.64 22.90 -0.12
C ALA A 104 -18.13 23.12 -0.06
N SER A 105 -17.68 23.91 0.91
CA SER A 105 -16.28 23.95 1.32
C SER A 105 -16.12 23.26 2.67
N VAL A 106 -15.06 22.47 2.81
CA VAL A 106 -14.72 21.78 4.06
C VAL A 106 -13.24 21.98 4.33
N LEU A 107 -12.94 22.41 5.56
CA LEU A 107 -11.57 22.45 6.07
C LEU A 107 -11.19 21.03 6.54
N LEU A 108 -10.19 20.45 5.90
CA LEU A 108 -9.74 19.08 6.09
C LEU A 108 -8.66 18.98 7.17
N THR A 109 -8.89 19.60 8.34
CA THR A 109 -7.91 19.64 9.43
C THR A 109 -7.49 18.25 9.88
N THR A 110 -8.46 17.35 10.10
CA THR A 110 -8.18 15.98 10.55
C THR A 110 -7.45 15.15 9.49
N GLN A 111 -7.82 15.31 8.23
CA GLN A 111 -7.17 14.59 7.13
C GLN A 111 -5.76 15.13 6.88
N LEU A 112 -5.54 16.44 7.00
CA LEU A 112 -4.21 17.03 6.91
C LEU A 112 -3.30 16.50 8.03
N GLU A 113 -3.80 16.34 9.25
CA GLU A 113 -3.03 15.75 10.34
C GLU A 113 -2.66 14.28 10.05
N ARG A 114 -3.62 13.50 9.53
CA ARG A 114 -3.36 12.11 9.08
C ARG A 114 -2.33 12.06 7.95
N VAL A 115 -2.36 13.00 7.01
CA VAL A 115 -1.34 13.11 5.95
C VAL A 115 0.05 13.27 6.59
N LYS A 116 0.19 14.14 7.60
CA LYS A 116 1.47 14.33 8.31
C LYS A 116 1.92 13.06 9.04
N ASP A 117 1.00 12.37 9.71
CA ASP A 117 1.28 11.09 10.37
C ASP A 117 1.76 10.01 9.40
N VAL A 118 1.13 9.93 8.22
CA VAL A 118 1.53 9.00 7.14
C VAL A 118 2.93 9.35 6.64
N LEU A 119 3.21 10.62 6.36
CA LEU A 119 4.53 11.07 5.89
C LEU A 119 5.63 10.81 6.92
N LYS A 120 5.33 11.01 8.21
CA LYS A 120 6.24 10.64 9.30
C LYS A 120 6.50 9.14 9.31
N THR A 121 5.45 8.33 9.16
CA THR A 121 5.56 6.87 9.11
C THR A 121 6.44 6.41 7.93
N TRP A 122 6.20 6.94 6.73
CA TRP A 122 7.02 6.62 5.55
C TRP A 122 8.49 6.94 5.79
N LYS A 123 8.80 8.09 6.38
CA LYS A 123 10.17 8.46 6.73
C LYS A 123 10.82 7.50 7.73
N GLU A 124 10.08 7.06 8.74
CA GLU A 124 10.58 6.08 9.72
C GLU A 124 10.82 4.70 9.10
N VAL A 125 9.98 4.31 8.13
CA VAL A 125 10.17 3.07 7.36
C VAL A 125 11.36 3.20 6.43
N ASP A 126 11.46 4.28 5.66
CA ASP A 126 12.59 4.60 4.77
C ASP A 126 13.92 4.47 5.54
N LYS A 127 14.00 5.10 6.72
CA LYS A 127 15.19 5.02 7.59
C LYS A 127 15.57 3.59 7.98
N ARG A 128 14.58 2.74 8.30
CA ARG A 128 14.83 1.33 8.68
C ARG A 128 15.23 0.50 7.47
N VAL A 129 14.56 0.68 6.33
CA VAL A 129 14.88 -0.05 5.10
C VAL A 129 16.28 0.31 4.61
N SER A 130 16.69 1.59 4.66
CA SER A 130 18.05 2.00 4.31
C SER A 130 19.14 1.30 5.14
N GLN A 131 18.82 0.87 6.37
CA GLN A 131 19.77 0.13 7.22
C GLN A 131 19.93 -1.35 6.84
N LEU A 132 19.03 -1.91 6.03
CA LEU A 132 19.16 -3.29 5.51
C LEU A 132 20.24 -3.40 4.43
N CYS A 133 20.60 -2.27 3.81
CA CYS A 133 21.55 -2.20 2.73
C CYS A 133 22.53 -1.04 2.97
N PRO A 134 23.29 -1.06 4.08
CA PRO A 134 24.18 0.03 4.43
C PRO A 134 25.28 0.13 3.37
N SER A 135 25.60 1.35 2.95
CA SER A 135 26.71 1.58 2.03
C SER A 135 28.01 1.16 2.71
N SER A 136 28.58 0.02 2.28
CA SER A 136 29.88 -0.42 2.77
C SER A 136 30.97 0.39 2.09
N ALA A 137 31.29 1.57 2.62
CA ALA A 137 32.50 2.32 2.26
C ALA A 137 33.75 1.71 2.94
N VAL A 138 33.82 0.38 3.05
CA VAL A 138 34.95 -0.31 3.69
C VAL A 138 35.90 -0.80 2.60
N GLU A 139 37.13 -0.30 2.60
CA GLU A 139 38.23 -0.83 1.78
C GLU A 139 38.33 -2.35 2.01
N GLY A 140 38.10 -3.13 0.95
CA GLY A 140 38.10 -4.60 1.00
C GLY A 140 36.74 -5.27 0.88
N ALA A 141 35.63 -4.51 0.77
CA ALA A 141 34.34 -5.08 0.40
C ALA A 141 34.44 -5.74 -0.99
N SER A 142 33.97 -6.99 -1.09
CA SER A 142 33.94 -7.75 -2.35
C SER A 142 33.21 -6.94 -3.44
N PRO A 143 33.70 -6.89 -4.68
CA PRO A 143 33.11 -6.07 -5.77
C PRO A 143 31.68 -6.47 -6.19
N GLY A 144 31.03 -7.40 -5.48
CA GLY A 144 29.67 -7.85 -5.70
C GLY A 144 28.62 -7.35 -4.69
N THR A 145 28.95 -6.46 -3.75
CA THR A 145 27.95 -5.94 -2.80
C THR A 145 27.04 -4.93 -3.49
N ALA A 146 25.77 -5.30 -3.72
CA ALA A 146 24.76 -4.44 -4.35
C ALA A 146 24.46 -3.15 -3.56
N CYS A 147 24.77 -3.14 -2.26
CA CYS A 147 24.63 -2.00 -1.37
C CYS A 147 25.81 -1.04 -1.52
N SER A 148 25.61 0.07 -2.23
CA SER A 148 26.63 1.09 -2.48
C SER A 148 26.07 2.49 -2.22
N THR A 149 26.95 3.50 -2.17
CA THR A 149 26.53 4.90 -2.02
C THR A 149 25.65 5.41 -3.16
N ASN A 150 25.69 4.74 -4.32
CA ASN A 150 24.95 5.12 -5.52
C ASN A 150 23.65 4.33 -5.68
N PHE A 151 23.33 3.46 -4.73
CA PHE A 151 22.13 2.63 -4.74
C PHE A 151 21.28 2.98 -3.51
N ASN A 152 20.08 3.50 -3.74
CA ASN A 152 19.10 3.70 -2.68
C ASN A 152 18.06 2.58 -2.72
N ILE A 153 18.05 1.74 -1.68
CA ILE A 153 17.10 0.62 -1.56
C ILE A 153 15.64 1.06 -1.41
N THR A 154 15.38 2.31 -1.02
CA THR A 154 14.02 2.84 -0.90
C THR A 154 13.49 3.43 -2.21
N ASP A 155 14.33 3.63 -3.23
CA ASP A 155 13.89 4.17 -4.51
C ASP A 155 12.98 3.17 -5.24
N GLY A 156 11.72 3.55 -5.46
CA GLY A 156 10.73 2.70 -6.10
C GLY A 156 10.24 1.54 -5.23
N LEU A 157 10.58 1.51 -3.94
CA LEU A 157 10.00 0.57 -2.99
C LEU A 157 8.56 1.00 -2.69
N VAL A 158 7.57 0.16 -3.02
CA VAL A 158 6.15 0.53 -2.89
C VAL A 158 5.50 0.00 -1.61
N GLY A 159 5.99 -1.12 -1.08
CA GLY A 159 5.43 -1.74 0.11
C GLY A 159 6.46 -2.60 0.83
N PHE A 160 6.29 -2.75 2.13
CA PHE A 160 7.25 -3.46 2.98
C PHE A 160 6.52 -4.26 4.07
N LEU A 161 6.61 -5.59 3.99
CA LEU A 161 6.05 -6.52 4.97
C LEU A 161 7.17 -7.03 5.89
N SER A 162 7.14 -6.66 7.16
CA SER A 162 8.15 -7.08 8.15
C SER A 162 7.50 -7.43 9.50
N GLY A 163 7.90 -6.81 10.62
CA GLY A 163 7.47 -7.20 11.96
C GLY A 163 6.02 -6.82 12.33
N LYS A 164 5.31 -6.04 11.51
CA LYS A 164 3.93 -5.61 11.81
C LYS A 164 2.87 -6.66 11.45
N PHE A 165 2.83 -7.75 12.21
CA PHE A 165 1.81 -8.81 12.09
C PHE A 165 0.85 -8.83 13.29
N SER A 166 -0.45 -9.00 13.02
CA SER A 166 -1.51 -9.15 14.03
C SER A 166 -2.67 -9.99 13.48
N GLU A 167 -3.07 -11.02 14.23
CA GLU A 167 -4.14 -11.96 13.86
C GLU A 167 -3.89 -12.64 12.50
N THR A 168 -4.59 -12.22 11.46
CA THR A 168 -4.41 -12.67 10.07
C THR A 168 -3.87 -11.57 9.17
N THR A 169 -3.59 -10.38 9.69
CA THR A 169 -3.15 -9.22 8.93
C THR A 169 -1.65 -9.03 9.06
N TRP A 170 -0.95 -9.16 7.95
CA TRP A 170 0.43 -8.72 7.84
C TRP A 170 0.44 -7.33 7.22
N ARG A 171 0.69 -6.33 8.06
CA ARG A 171 0.52 -4.93 7.71
C ARG A 171 1.68 -4.44 6.86
N ASP A 172 1.36 -3.76 5.76
CA ASP A 172 2.34 -3.00 5.01
C ASP A 172 2.78 -1.79 5.84
N GLU A 173 4.08 -1.70 6.08
CA GLU A 173 4.63 -0.69 6.95
C GLU A 173 4.61 0.72 6.33
N TYR A 174 4.50 0.82 5.00
CA TYR A 174 4.17 2.05 4.28
C TYR A 174 2.67 2.37 4.25
N LEU A 175 1.85 1.60 4.97
CA LEU A 175 0.41 1.83 5.13
C LEU A 175 -0.41 1.70 3.83
N GLY A 176 0.16 1.12 2.77
CA GLY A 176 -0.55 0.81 1.55
C GLY A 176 -1.44 -0.41 1.75
N VAL A 177 -1.16 -1.47 1.00
CA VAL A 177 -2.03 -2.64 0.95
C VAL A 177 -1.55 -3.67 1.95
N ASN A 178 -2.40 -4.18 2.84
CA ASN A 178 -2.01 -5.25 3.77
C ASN A 178 -2.05 -6.62 3.08
N ALA A 179 -1.20 -7.54 3.53
CA ALA A 179 -1.33 -8.95 3.19
C ALA A 179 -2.21 -9.69 4.21
N THR A 180 -2.95 -10.69 3.73
CA THR A 180 -3.85 -11.50 4.55
C THR A 180 -3.38 -12.95 4.59
N VAL A 181 -3.26 -13.49 5.80
CA VAL A 181 -2.95 -14.89 6.03
C VAL A 181 -4.15 -15.77 5.70
N ARG A 182 -3.89 -16.81 4.91
CA ARG A 182 -4.84 -17.83 4.52
C ARG A 182 -4.30 -19.19 4.96
N ASP A 183 -5.21 -20.10 5.25
CA ASP A 183 -4.92 -21.53 5.24
C ASP A 183 -5.79 -22.18 4.16
N GLY A 184 -5.62 -23.47 3.84
CA GLY A 184 -6.32 -24.20 2.76
C GLY A 184 -7.86 -24.14 2.74
N THR A 185 -8.48 -23.32 3.58
CA THR A 185 -9.91 -23.06 3.66
C THR A 185 -10.27 -21.76 2.91
N ALA A 186 -11.51 -21.66 2.44
CA ALA A 186 -11.94 -20.56 1.56
C ALA A 186 -11.89 -19.15 2.21
N ALA A 187 -11.72 -19.04 3.53
CA ALA A 187 -11.74 -17.77 4.26
C ALA A 187 -10.50 -17.58 5.16
N ALA A 188 -10.09 -16.33 5.36
CA ALA A 188 -9.13 -15.99 6.41
C ALA A 188 -9.85 -16.19 7.75
N THR A 189 -9.57 -17.30 8.43
CA THR A 189 -10.25 -17.68 9.67
C THR A 189 -9.33 -17.57 10.88
N VAL A 190 -9.91 -17.68 12.08
CA VAL A 190 -9.15 -17.84 13.34
C VAL A 190 -8.17 -19.02 13.24
N ALA A 191 -8.52 -20.08 12.50
CA ALA A 191 -7.62 -21.21 12.28
C ALA A 191 -6.36 -20.82 11.51
N ALA A 192 -6.47 -19.94 10.51
CA ALA A 192 -5.32 -19.40 9.77
C ALA A 192 -4.39 -18.58 10.69
N ALA A 193 -4.96 -17.79 11.62
CA ALA A 193 -4.18 -17.02 12.59
C ALA A 193 -3.33 -17.93 13.49
N THR A 194 -3.85 -19.09 13.92
CA THR A 194 -3.07 -20.01 14.77
C THR A 194 -1.90 -20.68 14.05
N LYS A 195 -1.92 -20.65 12.71
CA LYS A 195 -0.88 -21.21 11.82
C LYS A 195 0.15 -20.19 11.36
N ALA A 196 0.02 -18.93 11.77
CA ALA A 196 0.97 -17.87 11.51
C ALA A 196 1.40 -17.25 12.84
N THR A 197 2.71 -17.13 13.06
CA THR A 197 3.25 -16.55 14.29
C THR A 197 4.16 -15.40 13.95
N LYS A 198 4.01 -14.29 14.68
CA LYS A 198 4.87 -13.12 14.54
C LYS A 198 6.32 -13.48 14.82
N ALA A 199 7.21 -13.12 13.90
CA ALA A 199 8.66 -13.09 14.12
C ALA A 199 9.13 -11.63 14.25
N SER A 200 10.41 -11.41 14.56
CA SER A 200 10.97 -10.06 14.72
C SER A 200 10.82 -9.21 13.46
N GLU A 201 11.11 -9.80 12.29
CA GLU A 201 11.14 -9.10 10.99
C GLU A 201 10.28 -9.80 9.94
N GLY A 202 9.27 -10.55 10.37
CA GLY A 202 8.38 -11.27 9.45
C GLY A 202 7.38 -12.17 10.16
N VAL A 203 6.97 -13.23 9.48
CA VAL A 203 5.97 -14.19 9.94
C VAL A 203 6.44 -15.61 9.67
N THR A 204 6.29 -16.49 10.66
CA THR A 204 6.50 -17.93 10.50
C THR A 204 5.18 -18.60 10.17
N PHE A 205 5.14 -19.38 9.08
CA PHE A 205 3.95 -20.08 8.63
C PHE A 205 4.05 -21.60 8.87
N ARG A 206 2.94 -22.22 9.29
CA ARG A 206 2.81 -23.68 9.45
C ARG A 206 1.49 -24.17 8.85
N GLY A 207 1.52 -24.53 7.57
CA GLY A 207 0.30 -24.94 6.84
C GLY A 207 -0.61 -23.74 6.48
N ALA A 208 -0.02 -22.56 6.36
CA ALA A 208 -0.64 -21.31 5.97
C ALA A 208 0.28 -20.54 5.00
N TRP A 209 -0.25 -19.50 4.36
CA TRP A 209 0.52 -18.55 3.53
C TRP A 209 -0.07 -17.16 3.67
N ALA A 210 0.59 -16.14 3.12
CA ALA A 210 0.04 -14.79 3.02
C ALA A 210 -0.27 -14.44 1.56
N GLU A 211 -1.42 -13.82 1.33
CA GLU A 211 -1.79 -13.24 0.04
C GLU A 211 -1.68 -11.72 0.12
N TRP A 212 -0.90 -11.13 -0.77
CA TRP A 212 -0.77 -9.68 -0.91
C TRP A 212 -1.51 -9.23 -2.18
N PRO A 213 -2.69 -8.59 -2.08
CA PRO A 213 -3.56 -8.43 -3.23
C PRO A 213 -3.04 -7.39 -4.21
N VAL A 214 -3.19 -7.68 -5.52
CA VAL A 214 -2.94 -6.74 -6.62
C VAL A 214 -4.26 -6.39 -7.31
N GLY A 215 -4.77 -7.28 -8.18
CA GLY A 215 -6.05 -7.08 -8.86
C GLY A 215 -7.30 -7.32 -7.99
N LYS A 216 -7.14 -7.98 -6.82
CA LYS A 216 -8.24 -8.24 -5.88
C LYS A 216 -8.56 -7.04 -4.97
N GLN A 217 -7.93 -5.88 -5.19
CA GLN A 217 -8.19 -4.66 -4.41
C GLN A 217 -9.52 -3.97 -4.80
N GLY A 218 -10.18 -4.43 -5.85
CA GLY A 218 -11.45 -3.89 -6.33
C GLY A 218 -11.24 -2.76 -7.33
N GLU A 219 -11.99 -1.67 -7.14
CA GLU A 219 -11.96 -0.49 -8.01
C GLU A 219 -10.63 0.28 -7.91
N ASN A 220 -10.17 0.53 -6.69
CA ASN A 220 -8.92 1.24 -6.43
C ASN A 220 -7.75 0.25 -6.31
N GLN A 221 -7.08 -0.03 -7.44
CA GLN A 221 -5.97 -0.98 -7.51
C GLN A 221 -4.60 -0.30 -7.36
N LEU A 222 -4.18 -0.07 -6.12
CA LEU A 222 -2.94 0.66 -5.81
C LEU A 222 -1.71 -0.02 -6.41
N TYR A 223 -1.72 -1.35 -6.52
CA TYR A 223 -0.58 -2.13 -7.04
C TYR A 223 -0.68 -2.50 -8.52
N HIS A 224 -1.53 -1.80 -9.28
CA HIS A 224 -1.71 -2.06 -10.71
C HIS A 224 -0.40 -1.98 -11.53
N PHE A 225 0.61 -1.24 -11.06
CA PHE A 225 1.94 -1.18 -11.67
C PHE A 225 2.61 -2.56 -11.82
N ALA A 226 2.26 -3.53 -10.96
CA ALA A 226 2.84 -4.88 -11.00
C ALA A 226 2.44 -5.67 -12.26
N ASN A 227 1.46 -5.20 -13.03
CA ASN A 227 1.16 -5.77 -14.36
C ASN A 227 2.20 -5.37 -15.43
N TYR A 228 3.04 -4.37 -15.15
CA TYR A 228 4.03 -3.85 -16.10
C TYR A 228 5.46 -4.22 -15.69
N ASN A 229 5.87 -3.82 -14.49
CA ASN A 229 7.20 -4.10 -13.97
C ASN A 229 7.19 -4.09 -12.44
N PHE A 230 7.81 -5.08 -11.83
CA PHE A 230 7.96 -5.16 -10.38
C PHE A 230 9.14 -6.05 -10.00
N THR A 231 9.64 -5.85 -8.78
CA THR A 231 10.58 -6.73 -8.11
C THR A 231 9.98 -7.12 -6.77
N LEU A 232 9.91 -8.43 -6.49
CA LEU A 232 9.49 -8.95 -5.19
C LEU A 232 10.69 -9.61 -4.51
N VAL A 233 11.05 -9.15 -3.32
CA VAL A 233 12.20 -9.63 -2.54
C VAL A 233 11.71 -10.15 -1.19
N ALA A 234 12.26 -11.29 -0.77
CA ALA A 234 12.00 -11.85 0.55
C ALA A 234 13.23 -12.61 1.06
N THR A 235 13.47 -12.52 2.37
CA THR A 235 14.37 -13.43 3.09
C THR A 235 13.53 -14.58 3.62
N VAL A 236 13.94 -15.81 3.32
CA VAL A 236 13.17 -17.00 3.70
C VAL A 236 14.05 -18.00 4.42
N SER A 237 13.54 -18.52 5.55
CA SER A 237 14.07 -19.70 6.24
C SER A 237 13.07 -20.84 6.09
N ILE A 238 13.58 -22.03 5.80
CA ILE A 238 12.77 -23.25 5.68
C ILE A 238 13.06 -24.11 6.91
N ASP A 239 12.07 -24.25 7.77
CA ASP A 239 12.18 -25.02 9.01
C ASP A 239 11.79 -26.49 8.78
N GLY A 240 12.79 -27.36 8.75
CA GLY A 240 12.60 -28.81 8.58
C GLY A 240 12.55 -29.25 7.12
N GLU A 241 12.69 -30.56 6.91
CA GLU A 241 12.65 -31.13 5.56
C GLU A 241 11.19 -31.30 5.08
N PRO A 242 10.87 -30.97 3.82
CA PRO A 242 9.57 -31.26 3.23
C PRO A 242 9.15 -32.71 3.45
N THR A 243 8.02 -32.93 4.14
CA THR A 243 7.52 -34.29 4.39
C THR A 243 6.65 -34.82 3.25
N GLN A 244 6.07 -33.91 2.46
CA GLN A 244 5.23 -34.25 1.31
C GLN A 244 6.08 -34.42 0.04
N GLU A 245 5.68 -35.36 -0.81
CA GLU A 245 6.22 -35.51 -2.16
C GLU A 245 5.70 -34.37 -3.05
N GLY A 246 6.58 -33.84 -3.90
CA GLY A 246 6.26 -32.72 -4.79
C GLY A 246 6.91 -31.39 -4.39
N SER A 247 6.50 -30.32 -5.07
CA SER A 247 7.07 -28.99 -4.95
C SER A 247 6.21 -28.11 -4.04
N ILE A 248 6.79 -27.56 -2.98
CA ILE A 248 6.11 -26.65 -2.04
C ILE A 248 6.31 -25.21 -2.52
N PRO A 249 5.24 -24.43 -2.74
CA PRO A 249 5.36 -23.01 -3.09
C PRO A 249 6.00 -22.20 -1.97
N LEU A 250 6.92 -21.30 -2.32
CA LEU A 250 7.62 -20.42 -1.38
C LEU A 250 7.13 -18.98 -1.50
N MET A 251 7.12 -18.44 -2.73
CA MET A 251 6.64 -17.10 -3.06
C MET A 251 6.34 -17.03 -4.55
N GLY A 252 5.46 -16.15 -4.98
CA GLY A 252 5.16 -15.98 -6.40
C GLY A 252 4.02 -15.02 -6.67
N VAL A 253 3.73 -14.85 -7.95
CA VAL A 253 2.65 -14.01 -8.46
C VAL A 253 1.67 -14.87 -9.24
N LYS A 254 0.41 -14.80 -8.82
CA LYS A 254 -0.71 -15.52 -9.42
C LYS A 254 -1.60 -14.53 -10.18
N MET A 255 -1.95 -14.87 -11.42
CA MET A 255 -2.92 -14.09 -12.19
C MET A 255 -4.35 -14.36 -11.74
N ASN A 256 -5.26 -13.42 -12.03
CA ASN A 256 -6.70 -13.66 -11.95
C ASN A 256 -7.10 -14.68 -13.05
N GLY A 257 -7.68 -15.81 -12.66
CA GLY A 257 -8.05 -16.91 -13.58
C GLY A 257 -7.97 -18.29 -12.94
N ASP A 258 -7.97 -19.35 -13.76
CA ASP A 258 -7.87 -20.75 -13.31
C ASP A 258 -6.70 -20.95 -12.33
N GLU A 259 -6.85 -21.91 -11.41
CA GLU A 259 -5.96 -22.11 -10.26
C GLU A 259 -4.46 -22.27 -10.57
N LYS A 260 -4.08 -22.44 -11.85
CA LYS A 260 -2.73 -22.83 -12.31
C LYS A 260 -1.93 -21.76 -13.06
N THR A 261 -2.43 -20.54 -13.27
CA THR A 261 -1.62 -19.49 -13.94
C THR A 261 -0.74 -18.72 -12.95
N VAL A 262 0.32 -19.39 -12.48
CA VAL A 262 1.45 -18.75 -11.80
C VAL A 262 2.34 -18.11 -12.87
N LEU A 263 2.44 -16.78 -12.89
CA LEU A 263 3.30 -16.04 -13.82
C LEU A 263 4.77 -16.30 -13.50
N LEU A 264 5.10 -16.19 -12.22
CA LEU A 264 6.44 -16.35 -11.65
C LEU A 264 6.30 -16.92 -10.24
N GLY A 265 7.10 -17.92 -9.90
CA GLY A 265 7.04 -18.52 -8.57
C GLY A 265 8.32 -19.27 -8.21
N LEU A 266 8.71 -19.16 -6.96
CA LEU A 266 9.76 -19.95 -6.33
C LEU A 266 9.11 -21.07 -5.53
N SER A 267 9.69 -22.26 -5.63
CA SER A 267 9.24 -23.43 -4.88
C SER A 267 10.43 -24.29 -4.47
N TYR A 268 10.23 -25.20 -3.54
CA TYR A 268 11.28 -26.08 -3.03
C TYR A 268 10.77 -27.49 -2.79
N ASN A 269 11.67 -28.45 -2.81
CA ASN A 269 11.41 -29.83 -2.40
C ASN A 269 12.59 -30.35 -1.54
N LYS A 270 12.56 -31.63 -1.16
CA LYS A 270 13.60 -32.28 -0.34
C LYS A 270 15.04 -32.10 -0.89
N LYS A 271 15.20 -31.85 -2.20
CA LYS A 271 16.51 -31.85 -2.88
C LYS A 271 17.02 -30.45 -3.22
N LYS A 272 16.14 -29.48 -3.54
CA LYS A 272 16.55 -28.18 -4.10
C LYS A 272 15.42 -27.12 -4.11
N ILE A 273 15.81 -25.87 -4.38
CA ILE A 273 14.93 -24.71 -4.69
C ILE A 273 14.87 -24.52 -6.21
N CYS A 274 13.70 -24.17 -6.77
CA CYS A 274 13.44 -24.05 -8.21
C CYS A 274 12.60 -22.79 -8.56
N GLY A 275 12.90 -22.14 -9.70
CA GLY A 275 12.29 -20.87 -10.15
C GLY A 275 10.94 -20.95 -10.90
N ARG A 276 10.26 -22.10 -10.88
CA ARG A 276 8.85 -22.23 -11.35
C ARG A 276 8.17 -23.43 -10.66
N TYR A 277 8.75 -24.62 -10.84
CA TYR A 277 8.37 -25.86 -10.16
C TYR A 277 9.60 -26.75 -10.03
N CYS A 278 9.73 -27.49 -8.93
CA CYS A 278 10.65 -28.61 -8.88
C CYS A 278 10.00 -29.84 -9.50
N ALA A 279 10.50 -30.28 -10.66
CA ALA A 279 10.20 -31.61 -11.18
C ALA A 279 10.79 -32.67 -10.21
N VAL A 280 10.03 -33.75 -9.99
CA VAL A 280 10.40 -34.89 -9.13
C VAL A 280 11.59 -35.65 -9.70
#